data_AF-A0A3B9DLX2-F1
#
_entry.id   AF-A0A3B9DLX2-F1
#
_cell.length_a   1.000
_cell.length_b   1.000
_cell.length_c   1.000
_cell.angle_alpha   90.00
_cell.angle_beta   90.00
_cell.angle_gamma   90.00
#
_symmetry.space_group_name_H-M   'P 1'
#
loop_
_entity.id
_entity.type
_entity.pdbx_description
1 polymer ?
#
loop_
_entity_poly.entity_id
_entity_poly.type
_entity_poly.pdbx_seq_one_letter_code
_entity_poly.pdbx_strand_id
1 'polypeptide(L)'
;MIDFPRTRDQAAADFDFIEIKIASPEKIRSWSFGEVTKPETINYRSFKPERDGLFCERIFGPVKDWECHCGKFKRIRFRGHVCDRCGVEVTLSKVRRERMGHIELAVPVCHIWFFKTLPSQLGYLVGMTLRDLEKVIYYASYVVTHPGKQDLEFLDLLDEDEYYDLRVKSREKGDERFKAEIGAEAVRTLLTMLDSPERRINDRNSDGKGLGRLAKWLRIEIATETSQHRKKKKLKRLKVVDALRNSGSTQDERNRPEWMIMDVVPVIPPDLR
;
A
#
# COMPACT_ATOMS: atom_id res chain seq x y z
N MET A 1 -7.91 -8.08 -21.57
CA MET A 1 -8.05 -9.55 -21.55
C MET A 1 -7.07 -10.02 -20.50
N ILE A 2 -7.55 -10.33 -19.29
CA ILE A 2 -6.68 -10.71 -18.17
C ILE A 2 -6.45 -12.21 -18.30
N ASP A 3 -5.23 -12.60 -18.70
CA ASP A 3 -4.83 -14.00 -18.77
C ASP A 3 -4.72 -14.55 -17.34
N PHE A 4 -5.66 -15.42 -16.98
CA PHE A 4 -5.58 -16.17 -15.73
C PHE A 4 -4.49 -17.25 -15.90
N PRO A 5 -3.47 -17.31 -15.04
CA PRO A 5 -2.45 -18.36 -15.13
C PRO A 5 -3.10 -19.73 -14.91
N ARG A 6 -3.20 -20.52 -16.01
CA ARG A 6 -3.95 -21.79 -16.07
C ARG A 6 -3.24 -22.99 -15.44
N THR A 7 -2.03 -22.84 -14.95
CA THR A 7 -1.25 -23.95 -14.38
C THR A 7 -0.34 -23.41 -13.28
N ARG A 8 -0.84 -23.39 -12.04
CA ARG A 8 0.04 -23.57 -10.88
C ARG A 8 0.19 -25.07 -10.71
N ASP A 9 1.29 -25.63 -11.22
CA ASP A 9 1.70 -26.98 -10.86
C ASP A 9 1.74 -27.06 -9.34
N GLN A 10 0.93 -27.95 -8.77
CA GLN A 10 1.00 -28.35 -7.37
C GLN A 10 2.27 -29.20 -7.16
N ALA A 11 3.43 -28.61 -7.39
CA ALA A 11 4.60 -29.05 -6.67
C ALA A 11 4.42 -28.50 -5.24
N ALA A 12 4.05 -29.36 -4.30
CA ALA A 12 4.38 -29.12 -2.91
C ALA A 12 5.91 -29.09 -2.85
N ALA A 13 6.50 -27.94 -3.15
CA ALA A 13 7.92 -27.74 -3.06
C ALA A 13 8.25 -27.73 -1.58
N ASP A 14 8.97 -28.76 -1.12
CA ASP A 14 9.70 -28.67 0.14
C ASP A 14 10.58 -27.41 0.05
N PHE A 15 10.46 -26.54 1.05
CA PHE A 15 11.19 -25.28 1.11
C PHE A 15 12.11 -25.29 2.33
N ASP A 16 13.33 -24.79 2.17
CA ASP A 16 14.30 -24.71 3.25
C ASP A 16 14.17 -23.40 4.06
N PHE A 17 13.62 -22.34 3.45
CA PHE A 17 13.56 -20.99 4.04
C PHE A 17 12.22 -20.30 3.78
N ILE A 18 11.82 -19.42 4.71
CA ILE A 18 10.65 -18.54 4.59
C ILE A 18 11.13 -17.09 4.65
N GLU A 19 10.64 -16.27 3.72
CA GLU A 19 10.88 -14.82 3.69
C GLU A 19 9.58 -14.05 3.86
N ILE A 20 9.64 -12.88 4.51
CA ILE A 20 8.54 -11.92 4.62
C ILE A 20 8.94 -10.58 4.01
N LYS A 21 8.07 -10.04 3.14
CA LYS A 21 8.23 -8.73 2.50
C LYS A 21 6.94 -7.93 2.56
N ILE A 22 7.06 -6.62 2.36
CA ILE A 22 5.88 -5.76 2.18
C ILE A 22 5.33 -6.02 0.79
N ALA A 23 4.02 -6.26 0.69
CA ALA A 23 3.38 -6.49 -0.59
C ALA A 23 3.18 -5.18 -1.34
N SER A 24 3.66 -5.10 -2.59
CA SER A 24 3.33 -3.99 -3.48
C SER A 24 1.86 -4.09 -3.94
N PRO A 25 1.22 -2.97 -4.35
CA PRO A 25 -0.12 -3.02 -4.92
C PRO A 25 -0.23 -3.97 -6.13
N GLU A 26 0.79 -4.01 -6.98
CA GLU A 26 0.89 -4.95 -8.11
C GLU A 26 0.93 -6.40 -7.65
N LYS A 27 1.68 -6.70 -6.58
CA LYS A 27 1.76 -8.04 -6.01
C LYS A 27 0.42 -8.48 -5.44
N ILE A 28 -0.29 -7.58 -4.76
CA ILE A 28 -1.65 -7.84 -4.25
C ILE A 28 -2.61 -8.18 -5.40
N ARG A 29 -2.58 -7.40 -6.49
CA ARG A 29 -3.39 -7.69 -7.69
C ARG A 29 -3.02 -9.04 -8.31
N SER A 30 -1.74 -9.41 -8.32
CA SER A 30 -1.27 -10.71 -8.86
C SER A 30 -1.78 -11.93 -8.08
N TRP A 31 -2.09 -11.77 -6.79
CA TRP A 31 -2.69 -12.84 -5.98
C TRP A 31 -4.18 -12.98 -6.19
N SER A 32 -4.81 -11.94 -6.74
CA SER A 32 -6.25 -11.86 -6.82
C SER A 32 -6.81 -12.54 -8.05
N PHE A 33 -7.92 -13.25 -7.85
CA PHE A 33 -8.73 -13.84 -8.92
C PHE A 33 -9.87 -12.91 -9.38
N GLY A 34 -10.01 -11.75 -8.76
CA GLY A 34 -11.02 -10.76 -9.13
C GLY A 34 -11.27 -9.72 -8.04
N GLU A 35 -11.79 -8.59 -8.47
CA GLU A 35 -12.18 -7.48 -7.61
C GLU A 35 -13.55 -7.72 -6.98
N VAL A 36 -13.66 -7.46 -5.68
CA VAL A 36 -14.93 -7.45 -4.94
C VAL A 36 -15.45 -6.00 -4.94
N THR A 37 -16.55 -5.76 -5.64
CA THR A 37 -17.12 -4.42 -5.79
C THR A 37 -18.32 -4.17 -4.88
N LYS A 38 -18.97 -5.25 -4.42
CA LYS A 38 -20.19 -5.14 -3.62
C LYS A 38 -20.03 -5.76 -2.24
N PRO A 39 -20.73 -5.21 -1.22
CA PRO A 39 -20.66 -5.73 0.14
C PRO A 39 -21.55 -6.97 0.36
N GLU A 40 -22.38 -7.37 -0.61
CA GLU A 40 -23.31 -8.46 -0.40
C GLU A 40 -22.61 -9.81 -0.25
N THR A 41 -23.25 -10.71 0.50
CA THR A 41 -22.71 -12.03 0.84
C THR A 41 -23.46 -13.13 0.10
N ILE A 42 -24.66 -13.45 0.58
CA ILE A 42 -25.54 -14.48 0.04
C ILE A 42 -26.95 -13.90 -0.15
N ASN A 43 -27.65 -14.45 -1.12
CA ASN A 43 -29.03 -14.13 -1.37
C ASN A 43 -29.92 -14.69 -0.26
N TYR A 44 -30.78 -13.86 0.35
CA TYR A 44 -31.63 -14.25 1.47
C TYR A 44 -32.64 -15.37 1.16
N ARG A 45 -33.09 -15.51 -0.10
CA ARG A 45 -34.10 -16.50 -0.50
C ARG A 45 -33.48 -17.80 -0.99
N SER A 46 -32.42 -17.69 -1.79
CA SER A 46 -31.80 -18.86 -2.44
C SER A 46 -30.58 -19.40 -1.72
N PHE A 47 -30.06 -18.68 -0.71
CA PHE A 47 -28.80 -18.95 -0.02
C PHE A 47 -27.59 -19.10 -0.96
N LYS A 48 -27.72 -18.63 -2.19
CA LYS A 48 -26.63 -18.64 -3.17
C LYS A 48 -25.76 -17.40 -3.01
N PRO A 49 -24.44 -17.51 -3.23
CA PRO A 49 -23.56 -16.35 -3.21
C PRO A 49 -23.95 -15.30 -4.24
N GLU A 50 -23.89 -14.03 -3.84
CA GLU A 50 -24.14 -12.91 -4.74
C GLU A 50 -22.96 -12.67 -5.69
N ARG A 51 -23.26 -12.11 -6.87
CA ARG A 51 -22.24 -11.81 -7.89
C ARG A 51 -21.45 -10.57 -7.50
N ASP A 52 -20.13 -10.65 -7.62
CA ASP A 52 -19.16 -9.60 -7.28
C ASP A 52 -19.16 -9.19 -5.80
N GLY A 53 -19.85 -9.97 -4.96
CA GLY A 53 -19.85 -9.85 -3.51
C GLY A 53 -18.73 -10.66 -2.83
N LEU A 54 -18.74 -10.64 -1.50
CA LEU A 54 -17.70 -11.28 -0.68
C LEU A 54 -17.63 -12.80 -0.88
N PHE A 55 -18.71 -13.48 -1.20
CA PHE A 55 -18.71 -14.94 -1.38
C PHE A 55 -18.73 -15.37 -2.87
N CYS A 56 -18.51 -14.44 -3.79
CA CYS A 56 -18.71 -14.62 -5.22
C CYS A 56 -17.96 -15.84 -5.78
N GLU A 57 -18.71 -16.76 -6.40
CA GLU A 57 -18.15 -17.97 -7.01
C GLU A 57 -17.24 -17.70 -8.22
N ARG A 58 -17.44 -16.57 -8.90
CA ARG A 58 -16.60 -16.16 -10.04
C ARG A 58 -15.17 -15.87 -9.60
N ILE A 59 -15.02 -15.24 -8.44
CA ILE A 59 -13.74 -14.80 -7.88
C ILE A 59 -13.10 -15.95 -7.12
N PHE A 60 -13.83 -16.52 -6.16
CA PHE A 60 -13.26 -17.47 -5.21
C PHE A 60 -13.38 -18.94 -5.64
N GLY A 61 -14.20 -19.24 -6.65
CA GLY A 61 -14.46 -20.60 -7.12
C GLY A 61 -15.82 -21.16 -6.70
N PRO A 62 -16.21 -22.32 -7.27
CA PRO A 62 -17.56 -22.86 -7.14
C PRO A 62 -17.85 -23.39 -5.74
N VAL A 63 -19.10 -23.29 -5.28
CA VAL A 63 -19.53 -23.86 -3.97
C VAL A 63 -19.57 -25.39 -4.01
N LYS A 64 -19.89 -25.97 -5.17
CA LYS A 64 -20.00 -27.41 -5.37
C LYS A 64 -18.92 -27.91 -6.31
N ASP A 65 -18.40 -29.10 -6.06
CA ASP A 65 -17.38 -29.71 -6.90
C ASP A 65 -17.90 -29.96 -8.32
N TRP A 66 -17.11 -29.52 -9.31
CA TRP A 66 -17.39 -29.75 -10.73
C TRP A 66 -18.76 -29.23 -11.20
N GLU A 67 -19.28 -28.19 -10.55
CA GLU A 67 -20.56 -27.56 -10.90
C GLU A 67 -20.42 -26.03 -10.88
N CYS A 68 -20.89 -25.38 -11.95
CA CYS A 68 -20.97 -23.91 -11.98
C CYS A 68 -22.22 -23.41 -11.24
N HIS A 69 -22.19 -22.17 -10.75
CA HIS A 69 -23.30 -21.52 -10.02
C HIS A 69 -24.71 -21.66 -10.65
N CYS A 70 -24.80 -21.53 -11.99
CA CYS A 70 -26.07 -21.60 -12.70
C CYS A 70 -26.52 -23.03 -13.05
N GLY A 71 -25.66 -24.03 -12.85
CA GLY A 71 -25.93 -25.42 -13.17
C GLY A 71 -25.89 -25.77 -14.67
N LYS A 72 -25.48 -24.85 -15.57
CA LYS A 72 -25.31 -25.13 -17.02
C LYS A 72 -24.27 -26.23 -17.25
N PHE A 73 -23.10 -26.07 -16.62
CA PHE A 73 -22.02 -27.04 -16.65
C PHE A 73 -21.98 -27.81 -15.33
N LYS A 74 -22.06 -29.14 -15.43
CA LYS A 74 -22.06 -30.09 -14.32
C LYS A 74 -21.21 -31.30 -14.66
N ARG A 75 -20.63 -31.91 -13.63
CA ARG A 75 -19.77 -33.11 -13.66
C ARG A 75 -18.36 -32.82 -14.16
N ILE A 76 -17.45 -33.75 -13.85
CA ILE A 76 -16.00 -33.64 -14.11
C ILE A 76 -15.63 -33.44 -15.59
N ARG A 77 -16.50 -33.81 -16.53
CA ARG A 77 -16.26 -33.65 -17.97
C ARG A 77 -15.98 -32.21 -18.41
N PHE A 78 -16.46 -31.22 -17.64
CA PHE A 78 -16.26 -29.80 -17.93
C PHE A 78 -15.16 -29.17 -17.06
N ARG A 79 -14.26 -29.98 -16.49
CA ARG A 79 -13.12 -29.50 -15.70
C ARG A 79 -12.38 -28.36 -16.42
N GLY A 80 -12.20 -27.23 -15.72
CA GLY A 80 -11.48 -26.06 -16.22
C GLY A 80 -12.26 -25.20 -17.21
N HIS A 81 -13.49 -25.56 -17.57
CA HIS A 81 -14.34 -24.69 -18.39
C HIS A 81 -14.91 -23.55 -17.55
N VAL A 82 -14.84 -22.32 -18.09
CA VAL A 82 -15.48 -21.13 -17.52
C VAL A 82 -16.88 -20.97 -18.12
N CYS A 83 -17.90 -20.83 -17.28
CA CYS A 83 -19.27 -20.73 -17.76
C CYS A 83 -19.58 -19.37 -18.39
N ASP A 84 -20.08 -19.31 -19.63
CA ASP A 84 -20.44 -18.04 -20.29
C ASP A 84 -21.53 -17.24 -19.57
N ARG A 85 -22.42 -17.91 -18.81
CA ARG A 85 -23.56 -17.27 -18.14
C ARG A 85 -23.20 -16.66 -16.79
N CYS A 86 -22.45 -17.39 -15.96
CA CYS A 86 -22.12 -16.95 -14.60
C CYS A 86 -20.63 -16.61 -14.40
N GLY A 87 -19.77 -16.89 -15.37
CA GLY A 87 -18.32 -16.66 -15.28
C GLY A 87 -17.60 -17.59 -14.30
N VAL A 88 -18.28 -18.57 -13.71
CA VAL A 88 -17.70 -19.50 -12.73
C VAL A 88 -16.94 -20.60 -13.46
N GLU A 89 -15.71 -20.82 -13.04
CA GLU A 89 -14.86 -21.92 -13.49
C GLU A 89 -15.28 -23.24 -12.81
N VAL A 90 -15.40 -24.30 -13.60
CA VAL A 90 -15.77 -25.63 -13.10
C VAL A 90 -14.54 -26.34 -12.54
N THR A 91 -14.34 -26.24 -11.23
CA THR A 91 -13.23 -26.83 -10.47
C THR A 91 -13.72 -27.44 -9.14
N LEU A 92 -12.80 -27.88 -8.29
CA LEU A 92 -13.10 -28.34 -6.94
C LEU A 92 -13.43 -27.14 -6.03
N SER A 93 -14.38 -27.31 -5.12
CA SER A 93 -14.74 -26.29 -4.12
C SER A 93 -13.57 -25.93 -3.20
N LYS A 94 -12.61 -26.83 -2.98
CA LYS A 94 -11.39 -26.61 -2.17
C LYS A 94 -10.63 -25.33 -2.55
N VAL A 95 -10.69 -24.90 -3.82
CA VAL A 95 -10.02 -23.66 -4.26
C VAL A 95 -10.54 -22.41 -3.53
N ARG A 96 -11.75 -22.45 -2.96
CA ARG A 96 -12.35 -21.36 -2.16
C ARG A 96 -11.64 -21.10 -0.84
N ARG A 97 -10.77 -22.01 -0.40
CA ARG A 97 -9.88 -21.81 0.76
C ARG A 97 -8.53 -21.20 0.37
N GLU A 98 -8.20 -21.17 -0.92
CA GLU A 98 -6.88 -20.77 -1.44
C GLU A 98 -6.93 -19.47 -2.27
N ARG A 99 -8.00 -19.23 -3.03
CA ARG A 99 -8.14 -18.06 -3.91
C ARG A 99 -8.41 -16.78 -3.12
N MET A 100 -7.63 -15.73 -3.39
CA MET A 100 -7.82 -14.41 -2.79
C MET A 100 -8.57 -13.47 -3.75
N GLY A 101 -9.28 -12.49 -3.18
CA GLY A 101 -9.86 -11.36 -3.90
C GLY A 101 -9.04 -10.09 -3.63
N HIS A 102 -9.42 -8.97 -4.24
CA HIS A 102 -8.94 -7.65 -3.85
C HIS A 102 -10.06 -6.62 -3.92
N ILE A 103 -9.85 -5.48 -3.27
CA ILE A 103 -10.67 -4.28 -3.36
C ILE A 103 -9.74 -3.14 -3.76
N GLU A 104 -10.07 -2.44 -4.85
CA GLU A 104 -9.38 -1.23 -5.27
C GLU A 104 -9.89 -0.07 -4.40
N LEU A 105 -8.99 0.66 -3.75
CA LEU A 105 -9.37 1.79 -2.91
C LEU A 105 -9.48 3.06 -3.74
N ALA A 106 -10.54 3.83 -3.54
CA ALA A 106 -10.72 5.13 -4.21
C ALA A 106 -9.68 6.17 -3.76
N VAL A 107 -9.21 6.07 -2.51
CA VAL A 107 -8.21 6.94 -1.91
C VAL A 107 -7.18 6.06 -1.20
N PRO A 108 -5.88 6.37 -1.28
CA PRO A 108 -4.86 5.64 -0.53
C PRO A 108 -5.15 5.63 0.97
N VAL A 109 -4.90 4.50 1.64
CA VAL A 109 -5.09 4.34 3.09
C VAL A 109 -3.80 3.92 3.75
N CYS A 110 -3.45 4.59 4.85
CA CYS A 110 -2.26 4.24 5.62
C CYS A 110 -2.45 2.90 6.34
N HIS A 111 -1.51 1.96 6.19
CA HIS A 111 -1.58 0.68 6.90
C HIS A 111 -1.34 0.89 8.41
N ILE A 112 -2.32 0.50 9.22
CA ILE A 112 -2.37 0.79 10.67
C ILE A 112 -1.14 0.29 11.44
N TRP A 113 -0.56 -0.86 11.07
CA TRP A 113 0.61 -1.40 11.77
C TRP A 113 1.88 -0.55 11.61
N PHE A 114 2.08 0.15 10.50
CA PHE A 114 3.25 1.02 10.34
C PHE A 114 3.04 2.41 10.96
N PHE A 115 1.77 2.78 11.16
CA PHE A 115 1.34 4.05 11.70
C PHE A 115 1.22 4.05 13.23
N LYS A 116 0.32 3.23 13.79
CA LYS A 116 -0.07 3.26 15.21
C LYS A 116 0.80 2.41 16.14
N THR A 117 1.52 1.42 15.61
CA THR A 117 2.41 0.58 16.43
C THR A 117 3.52 1.44 17.00
N LEU A 118 3.76 1.35 18.32
CA LEU A 118 4.83 2.08 18.97
C LEU A 118 6.12 1.23 18.98
N PRO A 119 7.24 1.76 18.46
CA PRO A 119 7.39 3.08 17.86
C PRO A 119 6.96 3.09 16.38
N SER A 120 6.39 4.23 15.94
CA SER A 120 5.87 4.39 14.57
C SER A 120 7.00 4.35 13.54
N GLN A 121 6.94 3.37 12.63
CA GLN A 121 7.93 3.21 11.57
C GLN A 121 7.82 4.34 10.55
N LEU A 122 6.58 4.74 10.21
CA LEU A 122 6.31 5.87 9.32
C LEU A 122 6.83 7.19 9.88
N GLY A 123 6.59 7.46 11.17
CA GLY A 123 7.09 8.66 11.83
C GLY A 123 8.61 8.77 11.74
N TYR A 124 9.33 7.66 11.97
CA TYR A 124 10.79 7.66 11.80
C TYR A 124 11.23 7.87 10.36
N LEU A 125 10.59 7.22 9.39
CA LEU A 125 10.97 7.35 7.98
C LEU A 125 10.84 8.80 7.50
N VAL A 126 9.66 9.39 7.68
CA VAL A 126 9.37 10.77 7.28
C VAL A 126 10.18 11.77 8.12
N GLY A 127 10.38 11.49 9.41
CA GLY A 127 11.09 12.37 10.34
C GLY A 127 10.17 13.24 11.21
N MET A 128 8.87 12.98 11.19
CA MET A 128 7.84 13.68 11.97
C MET A 128 7.54 12.97 13.30
N THR A 129 6.88 13.66 14.23
CA THR A 129 6.34 12.99 15.42
C THR A 129 5.06 12.23 15.07
N LEU A 130 4.66 11.27 15.91
CA LEU A 130 3.41 10.53 15.71
C LEU A 130 2.18 11.46 15.73
N ARG A 131 2.19 12.48 16.60
CA ARG A 131 1.09 13.45 16.73
C ARG A 131 0.94 14.29 15.47
N ASP A 132 2.06 14.74 14.91
CA ASP A 132 2.09 15.52 13.67
C ASP A 132 1.59 14.68 12.49
N LEU A 133 2.03 13.42 12.42
CA LEU A 133 1.58 12.49 11.38
C LEU A 133 0.08 12.16 11.52
N GLU A 134 -0.43 12.04 12.75
CA GLU A 134 -1.87 11.88 13.02
C GLU A 134 -2.68 13.08 12.52
N LYS A 135 -2.22 14.32 12.75
CA LYS A 135 -2.90 15.52 12.25
C LYS A 135 -3.02 15.50 10.72
N VAL A 136 -1.97 15.11 10.02
CA VAL A 136 -1.99 15.01 8.55
C VAL A 136 -2.94 13.90 8.08
N ILE A 137 -2.84 12.70 8.66
CA ILE A 137 -3.63 11.53 8.23
C ILE A 137 -5.13 11.71 8.52
N TYR A 138 -5.48 12.35 9.65
CA TYR A 138 -6.87 12.61 10.02
C TYR A 138 -7.44 13.91 9.47
N TYR A 139 -6.81 14.50 8.45
CA TYR A 139 -7.27 15.71 7.78
C TYR A 139 -7.41 16.95 8.69
N ALA A 140 -6.58 17.05 9.74
CA ALA A 140 -6.57 18.20 10.65
C ALA A 140 -5.59 19.31 10.21
N SER A 141 -4.45 18.94 9.61
CA SER A 141 -3.44 19.91 9.14
C SER A 141 -2.86 19.47 7.81
N TYR A 142 -2.50 20.44 6.97
CA TYR A 142 -1.77 20.23 5.73
C TYR A 142 -0.28 20.09 6.02
N VAL A 143 0.45 19.34 5.19
CA VAL A 143 1.91 19.26 5.23
C VAL A 143 2.50 19.82 3.95
N VAL A 144 3.49 20.70 4.09
CA VAL A 144 4.17 21.34 2.97
C VAL A 144 5.08 20.32 2.28
N THR A 145 4.75 20.00 1.02
CA THR A 145 5.58 19.16 0.16
C THR A 145 6.51 19.99 -0.71
N HIS A 146 6.05 21.16 -1.16
CA HIS A 146 6.82 22.13 -1.93
C HIS A 146 6.55 23.55 -1.41
N PRO A 147 7.53 24.23 -0.80
CA PRO A 147 7.35 25.58 -0.26
C PRO A 147 7.31 26.68 -1.33
N GLY A 148 7.76 26.39 -2.56
CA GLY A 148 7.78 27.37 -3.65
C GLY A 148 8.71 28.55 -3.35
N LYS A 149 8.20 29.78 -3.49
CA LYS A 149 8.86 31.05 -3.13
C LYS A 149 8.42 31.58 -1.77
N GLN A 150 7.66 30.80 -1.01
CA GLN A 150 7.18 31.20 0.31
C GLN A 150 8.25 30.95 1.39
N ASP A 151 8.11 31.66 2.50
CA ASP A 151 8.98 31.50 3.67
C ASP A 151 8.49 30.33 4.53
N LEU A 152 8.56 29.13 3.95
CA LEU A 152 8.15 27.86 4.56
C LEU A 152 9.21 26.79 4.31
N GLU A 153 9.30 25.84 5.22
CA GLU A 153 10.16 24.68 5.08
C GLU A 153 9.37 23.44 4.64
N PHE A 154 10.11 22.46 4.11
CA PHE A 154 9.56 21.15 3.83
C PHE A 154 9.20 20.43 5.14
N LEU A 155 8.01 19.80 5.19
CA LEU A 155 7.40 19.18 6.39
C LEU A 155 6.75 20.15 7.38
N ASP A 156 6.73 21.46 7.11
CA ASP A 156 5.95 22.37 7.93
C ASP A 156 4.47 21.99 7.87
N LEU A 157 3.83 22.08 9.03
CA LEU A 157 2.40 21.87 9.17
C LEU A 157 1.68 23.20 9.06
N LEU A 158 0.61 23.22 8.30
CA LEU A 158 -0.26 24.38 8.13
C LEU A 158 -1.66 24.00 8.59
N ASP A 159 -2.28 24.88 9.36
CA ASP A 159 -3.70 24.78 9.62
C ASP A 159 -4.50 25.20 8.38
N GLU A 160 -5.81 24.94 8.38
CA GLU A 160 -6.66 25.17 7.20
C GLU A 160 -6.66 26.64 6.77
N ASP A 161 -6.83 27.57 7.71
CA ASP A 161 -6.82 29.02 7.44
C ASP A 161 -5.47 29.49 6.88
N GLU A 162 -4.37 29.04 7.49
CA GLU A 162 -3.01 29.36 7.04
C GLU A 162 -2.75 28.86 5.62
N TYR A 163 -3.18 27.63 5.30
CA TYR A 163 -3.07 27.07 3.96
C TYR A 163 -3.83 27.92 2.94
N TYR A 164 -5.06 28.35 3.24
CA TYR A 164 -5.84 29.19 2.33
C TYR A 164 -5.18 30.56 2.10
N ASP A 165 -4.74 31.22 3.15
CA ASP A 165 -4.05 32.52 3.07
C ASP A 165 -2.78 32.43 2.21
N LEU A 166 -1.98 31.39 2.44
CA LEU A 166 -0.77 31.15 1.67
C LEU A 166 -1.07 30.80 0.23
N ARG A 167 -2.14 30.07 -0.04
CA ARG A 167 -2.58 29.75 -1.41
C ARG A 167 -3.03 31.01 -2.16
N VAL A 168 -3.71 31.95 -1.49
CA VAL A 168 -4.07 33.25 -2.08
C VAL A 168 -2.82 34.06 -2.38
N LYS A 169 -1.90 34.19 -1.42
CA LYS A 169 -0.60 34.87 -1.61
C LYS A 169 0.23 34.26 -2.74
N SER A 170 0.20 32.93 -2.89
CA SER A 170 0.86 32.22 -3.99
C SER A 170 0.28 32.63 -5.34
N ARG A 171 -1.05 32.73 -5.47
CA ARG A 171 -1.71 33.19 -6.70
C ARG A 171 -1.37 34.64 -7.04
N GLU A 172 -1.40 35.54 -6.06
CA GLU A 172 -1.05 36.96 -6.26
C GLU A 172 0.39 37.16 -6.73
N LYS A 173 1.32 36.37 -6.17
CA LYS A 173 2.74 36.40 -6.53
C LYS A 173 3.07 35.57 -7.79
N GLY A 174 2.08 34.90 -8.39
CA GLY A 174 2.27 34.00 -9.53
C GLY A 174 3.19 32.81 -9.22
N ASP A 175 3.17 32.31 -7.98
CA ASP A 175 3.96 31.17 -7.56
C ASP A 175 3.16 29.86 -7.64
N GLU A 176 3.20 29.20 -8.79
CA GLU A 176 2.53 27.92 -9.02
C GLU A 176 3.24 26.72 -8.35
N ARG A 177 4.42 26.93 -7.74
CA ARG A 177 5.21 25.84 -7.17
C ARG A 177 4.82 25.47 -5.74
N PHE A 178 4.09 26.34 -5.04
CA PHE A 178 3.64 26.05 -3.68
C PHE A 178 2.64 24.90 -3.67
N LYS A 179 2.95 23.84 -2.91
CA LYS A 179 2.10 22.66 -2.74
C LYS A 179 2.15 22.18 -1.29
N ALA A 180 1.00 22.13 -0.65
CA ALA A 180 0.78 21.40 0.59
C ALA A 180 -0.32 20.36 0.36
N GLU A 181 -0.16 19.20 0.96
CA GLU A 181 -1.05 18.04 0.79
C GLU A 181 -1.58 17.61 2.16
N ILE A 182 -2.66 16.83 2.17
CA ILE A 182 -3.28 16.31 3.40
C ILE A 182 -3.69 14.85 3.22
N GLY A 183 -3.92 14.14 4.33
CA GLY A 183 -4.35 12.75 4.33
C GLY A 183 -3.22 11.76 4.07
N ALA A 184 -3.60 10.51 3.78
CA ALA A 184 -2.65 9.44 3.50
C ALA A 184 -1.92 9.62 2.15
N GLU A 185 -2.52 10.36 1.20
CA GLU A 185 -1.87 10.72 -0.06
C GLU A 185 -0.62 11.58 0.19
N ALA A 186 -0.73 12.58 1.08
CA ALA A 186 0.40 13.42 1.47
C ALA A 186 1.55 12.58 2.04
N VAL A 187 1.24 11.64 2.93
CA VAL A 187 2.24 10.72 3.49
C VAL A 187 2.88 9.87 2.40
N ARG A 188 2.11 9.39 1.42
CA ARG A 188 2.65 8.65 0.26
C ARG A 188 3.64 9.51 -0.51
N THR A 189 3.28 10.76 -0.84
CA THR A 189 4.15 11.71 -1.53
C THR A 189 5.45 11.94 -0.75
N LEU A 190 5.37 12.16 0.57
CA LEU A 190 6.54 12.33 1.42
C LEU A 190 7.44 11.10 1.44
N LEU A 191 6.86 9.90 1.46
CA LEU A 191 7.60 8.64 1.39
C LEU A 191 8.31 8.45 0.04
N THR A 192 7.66 8.82 -1.06
CA THR A 192 8.25 8.78 -2.41
C THR A 192 9.40 9.79 -2.55
N MET A 193 9.35 10.91 -1.83
CA MET A 193 10.37 11.97 -1.84
C MET A 193 11.48 11.77 -0.79
N LEU A 194 11.56 10.60 -0.13
CA LEU A 194 12.55 10.37 0.93
C LEU A 194 13.98 10.51 0.41
N ASP A 195 14.70 11.48 0.99
CA ASP A 195 16.05 11.80 0.58
C ASP A 195 16.83 12.55 1.67
N SER A 196 18.12 12.80 1.45
CA SER A 196 18.93 13.71 2.26
C SER A 196 18.30 15.12 2.27
N PRO A 197 18.21 15.79 3.44
CA PRO A 197 17.58 17.11 3.55
C PRO A 197 18.16 18.19 2.63
N GLU A 198 19.48 18.13 2.39
CA GLU A 198 20.24 19.07 1.55
C GLU A 198 19.85 19.06 0.06
N ARG A 199 19.20 17.98 -0.42
CA ARG A 199 18.84 17.89 -1.83
C ARG A 199 17.61 18.75 -2.12
N ARG A 200 17.68 19.47 -3.25
CA ARG A 200 16.58 20.25 -3.80
C ARG A 200 15.32 19.40 -3.91
N ILE A 201 14.20 19.96 -3.49
CA ILE A 201 12.92 19.25 -3.36
C ILE A 201 12.51 18.60 -4.69
N ASN A 202 12.62 19.32 -5.81
CA ASN A 202 12.27 18.80 -7.14
C ASN A 202 13.14 17.62 -7.60
N ASP A 203 14.36 17.50 -7.07
CA ASP A 203 15.30 16.43 -7.45
C ASP A 203 15.24 15.25 -6.47
N ARG A 204 14.42 15.31 -5.42
CA ARG A 204 14.40 14.29 -4.37
C ARG A 204 13.95 12.95 -4.93
N ASN A 205 14.74 11.92 -4.64
CA ASN A 205 14.54 10.53 -5.04
C ASN A 205 14.23 10.28 -6.53
N SER A 206 14.49 11.25 -7.42
CA SER A 206 14.27 11.09 -8.87
C SER A 206 15.13 9.98 -9.51
N ASP A 207 16.25 9.66 -8.87
CA ASP A 207 17.19 8.60 -9.24
C ASP A 207 16.91 7.25 -8.55
N GLY A 208 15.87 7.17 -7.71
CA GLY A 208 15.55 5.99 -6.88
C GLY A 208 16.60 5.67 -5.79
N LYS A 209 17.57 6.57 -5.56
CA LYS A 209 18.68 6.37 -4.61
C LYS A 209 18.51 7.17 -3.31
N GLY A 210 17.36 7.81 -3.11
CA GLY A 210 17.10 8.71 -1.99
C GLY A 210 17.29 8.04 -0.63
N LEU A 211 16.80 6.81 -0.46
CA LEU A 211 16.94 6.05 0.80
C LEU A 211 18.41 5.79 1.18
N GLY A 212 19.27 5.51 0.19
CA GLY A 212 20.70 5.31 0.41
C GLY A 212 21.40 6.60 0.84
N ARG A 213 21.02 7.73 0.23
CA ARG A 213 21.56 9.06 0.56
C ARG A 213 21.09 9.53 1.93
N LEU A 214 19.82 9.31 2.27
CA LEU A 214 19.29 9.55 3.61
C LEU A 214 20.06 8.75 4.68
N ALA A 215 20.35 7.47 4.43
CA ALA A 215 21.14 6.66 5.35
C ALA A 215 22.57 7.19 5.54
N LYS A 216 23.23 7.60 4.47
CA LYS A 216 24.58 8.19 4.51
C LYS A 216 24.58 9.49 5.33
N TRP A 217 23.62 10.38 5.06
CA TRP A 217 23.45 11.62 5.80
C TRP A 217 23.22 11.37 7.30
N LEU A 218 22.32 10.44 7.64
CA LEU A 218 22.06 10.06 9.03
C LEU A 218 23.32 9.56 9.77
N ARG A 219 24.20 8.80 9.10
CA ARG A 219 25.44 8.31 9.71
C ARG A 219 26.42 9.44 10.03
N ILE A 220 26.56 10.41 9.12
CA ILE A 220 27.40 11.59 9.34
C ILE A 220 26.85 12.40 10.52
N GLU A 221 25.54 12.68 10.49
CA GLU A 221 24.85 13.42 11.53
C GLU A 221 24.89 12.74 12.91
N ILE A 222 24.92 11.42 12.98
CA ILE A 222 25.06 10.68 14.24
C ILE A 222 26.48 10.78 14.79
N ALA A 223 27.49 10.87 13.92
CA ALA A 223 28.89 10.99 14.32
C ALA A 223 29.20 12.38 14.88
N THR A 224 28.61 13.43 14.29
CA THR A 224 28.80 14.83 14.71
C THR A 224 27.87 15.26 15.86
N GLU A 225 26.75 14.57 16.07
CA GLU A 225 25.78 14.92 17.11
C GLU A 225 26.32 14.70 18.52
N THR A 226 26.37 15.78 19.29
CA THR A 226 26.83 15.80 20.69
C THR A 226 25.73 15.43 21.68
N SER A 227 24.46 15.75 21.37
CA SER A 227 23.33 15.45 22.25
C SER A 227 22.96 13.97 22.22
N GLN A 228 23.07 13.30 23.37
CA GLN A 228 22.70 11.88 23.51
C GLN A 228 21.24 11.60 23.10
N HIS A 229 20.31 12.51 23.44
CA HIS A 229 18.90 12.36 23.09
C HIS A 229 18.67 12.45 21.57
N ARG A 230 19.24 13.47 20.91
CA ARG A 230 19.13 13.64 19.45
C ARG A 230 19.81 12.50 18.71
N LYS A 231 20.99 12.08 19.17
CA LYS A 231 21.73 10.94 18.64
C LYS A 231 20.91 9.65 18.69
N LYS A 232 20.25 9.37 19.81
CA LYS A 232 19.35 8.20 19.97
C LYS A 232 18.16 8.27 19.00
N LYS A 233 17.55 9.44 18.79
CA LYS A 233 16.45 9.62 17.81
C LYS A 233 16.94 9.35 16.37
N LYS A 234 18.07 9.92 15.98
CA LYS A 234 18.69 9.69 14.65
C LYS A 234 19.06 8.21 14.45
N LEU A 235 19.59 7.54 15.47
CA LEU A 235 19.94 6.12 15.42
C LEU A 235 18.71 5.23 15.22
N LYS A 236 17.60 5.51 15.92
CA LYS A 236 16.33 4.80 15.69
C LYS A 236 15.82 4.99 14.27
N ARG A 237 15.90 6.22 13.73
CA ARG A 237 15.55 6.52 12.33
C ARG A 237 16.42 5.75 11.34
N LEU A 238 17.75 5.77 11.55
CA LEU A 238 18.70 5.03 10.71
C LEU A 238 18.40 3.52 10.72
N LYS A 239 18.01 2.94 11.86
CA LYS A 239 17.65 1.52 11.95
C LYS A 239 16.50 1.15 11.01
N VAL A 240 15.46 1.98 10.91
CA VAL A 240 14.32 1.74 10.01
C VAL A 240 14.73 1.89 8.54
N VAL A 241 15.50 2.95 8.25
CA VAL A 241 16.03 3.21 6.89
C VAL A 241 16.93 2.07 6.42
N ASP A 242 17.82 1.58 7.29
CA ASP A 242 18.71 0.45 7.00
C ASP A 242 17.93 -0.87 6.83
N ALA A 243 16.88 -1.10 7.62
CA ALA A 243 16.02 -2.27 7.45
C ALA A 243 15.34 -2.30 6.07
N LEU A 244 14.82 -1.16 5.60
CA LEU A 244 14.26 -1.08 4.24
C LEU A 244 15.36 -1.23 3.17
N ARG A 245 16.52 -0.59 3.34
CA ARG A 245 17.61 -0.71 2.38
C ARG A 245 18.14 -2.14 2.27
N ASN A 246 18.13 -2.90 3.35
CA ASN A 246 18.65 -4.26 3.40
C ASN A 246 17.56 -5.32 3.17
N SER A 247 16.33 -4.93 2.85
CA SER A 247 15.20 -5.85 2.61
C SER A 247 15.25 -6.58 1.26
N GLY A 248 16.26 -6.31 0.44
CA GLY A 248 16.47 -6.95 -0.86
C GLY A 248 17.89 -6.69 -1.36
N SER A 249 18.38 -7.61 -2.20
CA SER A 249 19.75 -7.58 -2.73
C SER A 249 19.90 -6.48 -3.78
N THR A 250 18.92 -6.34 -4.66
CA THR A 250 18.85 -5.32 -5.72
C THR A 250 17.91 -4.17 -5.36
N GLN A 251 17.94 -3.07 -6.11
CA GLN A 251 17.03 -1.94 -5.89
C GLN A 251 15.56 -2.31 -6.16
N ASP A 252 15.30 -3.15 -7.16
CA ASP A 252 13.95 -3.55 -7.54
C ASP A 252 13.32 -4.56 -6.56
N GLU A 253 14.15 -5.35 -5.87
CA GLU A 253 13.71 -6.33 -4.87
C GLU A 253 13.46 -5.73 -3.48
N ARG A 254 13.94 -4.52 -3.21
CA ARG A 254 13.80 -3.85 -1.91
C ARG A 254 12.38 -3.38 -1.70
N ASN A 255 11.95 -3.46 -0.44
CA ASN A 255 10.71 -2.83 -0.02
C ASN A 255 10.77 -1.33 -0.24
N ARG A 256 9.80 -0.81 -1.00
CA ARG A 256 9.66 0.64 -1.18
C ARG A 256 8.87 1.25 -0.02
N PRO A 257 9.31 2.39 0.54
CA PRO A 257 8.63 3.02 1.68
C PRO A 257 7.15 3.30 1.43
N GLU A 258 6.80 3.71 0.21
CA GLU A 258 5.43 4.05 -0.19
C GLU A 258 4.46 2.87 -0.15
N TRP A 259 4.94 1.61 -0.17
CA TRP A 259 4.08 0.43 -0.04
C TRP A 259 3.42 0.27 1.34
N MET A 260 3.84 1.08 2.33
CA MET A 260 3.15 1.19 3.62
C MET A 260 1.80 1.93 3.51
N ILE A 261 1.56 2.61 2.39
CA ILE A 261 0.29 3.22 2.02
C ILE A 261 -0.38 2.32 0.98
N MET A 262 -1.58 1.83 1.30
CA MET A 262 -2.29 0.86 0.48
C MET A 262 -3.21 1.57 -0.52
N ASP A 263 -3.07 1.22 -1.79
CA ASP A 263 -4.05 1.55 -2.84
C ASP A 263 -5.03 0.38 -3.09
N VAL A 264 -4.64 -0.83 -2.67
CA VAL A 264 -5.39 -2.08 -2.88
C VAL A 264 -5.33 -2.91 -1.62
N VAL A 265 -6.48 -3.50 -1.24
CA VAL A 265 -6.58 -4.37 -0.06
C VAL A 265 -6.93 -5.79 -0.49
N PRO A 266 -6.16 -6.82 -0.09
CA PRO A 266 -6.51 -8.21 -0.38
C PRO A 266 -7.73 -8.65 0.44
N VAL A 267 -8.57 -9.48 -0.17
CA VAL A 267 -9.71 -10.12 0.49
C VAL A 267 -9.37 -11.58 0.76
N ILE A 268 -9.47 -11.97 2.03
CA ILE A 268 -9.22 -13.33 2.50
C ILE A 268 -10.23 -14.30 1.86
N PRO A 269 -9.80 -15.53 1.50
CA PRO A 269 -10.67 -16.57 0.96
C PRO A 269 -11.93 -16.79 1.82
N PRO A 270 -13.11 -16.99 1.22
CA PRO A 270 -14.38 -17.09 1.94
C PRO A 270 -14.42 -18.25 2.93
N ASP A 271 -13.76 -19.38 2.64
CA ASP A 271 -13.81 -20.55 3.53
C ASP A 271 -12.91 -20.40 4.79
N LEU A 272 -12.23 -19.26 4.94
CA LEU A 272 -11.45 -18.89 6.13
C LEU A 272 -12.19 -17.88 7.03
N ARG A 273 -13.43 -17.49 6.70
CA ARG A 273 -14.21 -16.48 7.44
C ARG A 273 -15.70 -16.78 7.51
#